data_AF-A0A1R2AT89-F1
#
_entry.id   AF-A0A1R2AT89-F1
#
_cell.length_a   1.000
_cell.length_b   1.000
_cell.length_c   1.000
_cell.angle_alpha   90.00
_cell.angle_beta   90.00
_cell.angle_gamma   90.00
#
_symmetry.space_group_name_H-M   'P 1'
#
loop_
_entity.id
_entity.type
_entity.pdbx_description
1 polymer ?
#
loop_
_entity_poly.entity_id
_entity_poly.type
_entity_poly.pdbx_seq_one_letter_code
_entity_poly.pdbx_strand_id
1 'polypeptide(L)'
;MKLSPKKVDTSQLKTLQMKLSPKKVDTSQLKTLLNSFTEDISLNFLERRAKNSSHKPTILEELQDVVEELVDRERDLQSSVEIALSILETNDRLKLKLSITKDKLLHALDKIHHQSIDIQTLQESLLVAETRNEEVNKALIETEELMLLNSAELNRIVRERFHESRPVSNEEEIELIKKEFRLELESIQKRRWKLEKENRQLSEAGIQKDKELHQLKDAYTKLESRFLKTQENYKESEKKRNFLSEEIDRMTSQVNMLTSRCERLKALSDKLEEDLSMSKCMDSENSLKPGMTHHSSLHSELESIADEYDELACKSIMTQGEDSIEDALFMKPCHLHSYTPKTRTSSLFSFRSLSISSGLGVTVFQSAYRKKPPEEYFLLTVQAVKMNSPHIDSVCCVSAQELYDNAIRQGIPFHKWHVWIESQLNLAYVQSLYKKNRRNVWKRYGQKMCL
;
A
#
# COMPACT_ATOMS: atom_id res chain seq x y z
N MET A 1 35.54 14.72 -8.09
CA MET A 1 35.44 14.13 -6.74
C MET A 1 35.14 12.64 -6.91
N LYS A 2 36.10 11.74 -6.63
CA LYS A 2 35.88 10.29 -6.75
C LYS A 2 34.94 9.83 -5.63
N LEU A 3 33.65 9.68 -5.93
CA LEU A 3 32.71 9.02 -5.03
C LEU A 3 33.05 7.53 -5.02
N SER A 4 33.79 7.09 -4.00
CA SER A 4 34.07 5.68 -3.77
C SER A 4 32.75 4.91 -3.67
N PRO A 5 32.57 3.80 -4.43
CA PRO A 5 31.35 3.02 -4.37
C PRO A 5 31.12 2.53 -2.94
N LYS A 6 30.02 2.99 -2.32
CA LYS A 6 29.58 2.51 -1.02
C LYS A 6 29.31 1.01 -1.18
N LYS A 7 30.19 0.17 -0.61
CA LYS A 7 29.94 -1.26 -0.44
C LYS A 7 28.56 -1.41 0.20
N VAL A 8 27.62 -1.99 -0.55
CA VAL A 8 26.30 -2.34 -0.04
C VAL A 8 26.53 -3.35 1.09
N ASP A 9 26.20 -2.93 2.31
CA ASP A 9 26.46 -3.68 3.52
C ASP A 9 25.53 -4.91 3.58
N THR A 10 26.03 -6.04 3.10
CA THR A 10 25.31 -7.33 3.07
C THR A 10 24.93 -7.85 4.45
N SER A 11 25.42 -7.22 5.53
CA SER A 11 25.02 -7.48 6.91
C SER A 11 23.53 -7.20 7.16
N GLN A 12 22.90 -6.26 6.44
CA GLN A 12 21.47 -5.97 6.62
C GLN A 12 20.57 -7.07 6.04
N LEU A 13 21.00 -7.74 4.97
CA LEU A 13 20.28 -8.89 4.40
C LEU A 13 20.32 -10.11 5.34
N LYS A 14 21.45 -10.36 6.02
CA LYS A 14 21.53 -11.37 7.09
C LYS A 14 20.67 -11.02 8.31
N THR A 15 20.52 -9.73 8.60
CA THR A 15 19.71 -9.29 9.76
C THR A 15 18.21 -9.45 9.53
N LEU A 16 17.73 -9.33 8.29
CA LEU A 16 16.34 -9.63 7.93
C LEU A 16 16.04 -11.14 7.96
N GLN A 17 17.03 -12.00 7.66
CA GLN A 17 16.90 -13.46 7.78
C GLN A 17 16.75 -13.94 9.24
N MET A 18 17.26 -13.20 10.23
CA MET A 18 17.18 -13.61 11.65
C MET A 18 15.89 -13.20 12.39
N LYS A 19 15.04 -12.32 11.85
CA LYS A 19 13.84 -11.84 12.55
C LYS A 19 12.54 -12.59 12.25
N LEU A 20 12.57 -13.55 11.33
CA LEU A 20 11.47 -14.48 11.10
C LEU A 20 11.72 -15.76 11.92
N SER A 21 11.85 -15.63 13.26
CA SER A 21 11.72 -16.81 14.10
C SER A 21 10.26 -17.28 13.96
N PRO A 22 10.00 -18.51 13.47
CA PRO A 22 8.62 -18.99 13.39
C PRO A 22 8.02 -18.88 14.78
N LYS A 23 6.94 -18.10 14.93
CA LYS A 23 6.17 -18.10 16.17
C LYS A 23 5.82 -19.55 16.43
N LYS A 24 6.43 -20.14 17.45
CA LYS A 24 6.14 -21.51 17.87
C LYS A 24 4.66 -21.51 18.21
N VAL A 25 3.86 -22.12 17.34
CA VAL A 25 2.45 -22.36 17.63
C VAL A 25 2.47 -23.22 18.89
N ASP A 26 1.78 -22.76 19.93
CA ASP A 26 1.75 -23.44 21.21
C ASP A 26 0.94 -24.74 21.07
N THR A 27 1.64 -25.82 20.72
CA THR A 27 1.05 -27.16 20.56
C THR A 27 0.92 -27.91 21.88
N SER A 28 1.28 -27.28 23.01
CA SER A 28 1.28 -27.94 24.32
C SER A 28 -0.13 -28.35 24.75
N GLN A 29 -1.12 -27.48 24.58
CA GLN A 29 -2.51 -27.76 24.95
C GLN A 29 -3.12 -28.92 24.14
N LEU A 30 -2.90 -28.92 22.82
CA LEU A 30 -3.37 -29.99 21.95
C LEU A 30 -2.69 -31.32 22.31
N LYS A 31 -1.39 -31.30 22.62
CA LYS A 31 -0.65 -32.50 23.02
C LYS A 31 -1.17 -33.08 24.34
N THR A 32 -1.46 -32.24 25.32
CA THR A 32 -2.06 -32.69 26.60
C THR A 32 -3.42 -33.33 26.38
N LEU A 33 -4.27 -32.74 25.54
CA LEU A 33 -5.61 -33.26 25.22
C LEU A 33 -5.57 -34.58 24.43
N LEU A 34 -4.64 -34.71 23.48
CA LEU A 34 -4.42 -35.98 22.77
C LEU A 34 -3.88 -37.07 23.68
N ASN A 35 -3.01 -36.71 24.64
CA ASN A 35 -2.50 -37.66 25.61
C ASN A 35 -3.60 -38.16 26.55
N SER A 36 -4.51 -37.30 27.01
CA SER A 36 -5.63 -37.73 27.86
C SER A 36 -6.57 -38.69 27.12
N PHE A 37 -6.90 -38.40 25.86
CA PHE A 37 -7.69 -39.33 25.03
C PHE A 37 -6.97 -40.66 24.79
N THR A 38 -5.64 -40.62 24.59
CA THR A 38 -4.84 -41.83 24.41
C THR A 38 -4.85 -42.67 25.69
N GLU A 39 -4.70 -42.07 26.87
CA GLU A 39 -4.79 -42.76 28.15
C GLU A 39 -6.17 -43.41 28.33
N ASP A 40 -7.24 -42.67 28.05
CA ASP A 40 -8.62 -43.15 28.16
C ASP A 40 -8.93 -44.33 27.22
N ILE A 41 -8.43 -44.28 25.99
CA ILE A 41 -8.58 -45.37 25.02
C ILE A 41 -7.66 -46.56 25.36
N SER A 42 -6.48 -46.31 25.93
CA SER A 42 -5.50 -47.37 26.24
C SER A 42 -5.91 -48.28 27.41
N LEU A 43 -6.75 -47.78 28.32
CA LEU A 43 -7.28 -48.58 29.43
C LEU A 43 -8.16 -49.70 28.89
N ASN A 44 -7.87 -50.93 29.30
CA ASN A 44 -8.64 -52.09 28.89
C ASN A 44 -10.02 -52.05 29.57
N PHE A 45 -11.06 -52.53 28.87
CA PHE A 45 -12.44 -52.54 29.34
C PHE A 45 -12.56 -53.11 30.77
N LEU A 46 -11.89 -54.24 31.02
CA LEU A 46 -11.88 -54.90 32.32
C LEU A 46 -11.27 -54.06 33.44
N GLU A 47 -10.27 -53.23 33.15
CA GLU A 47 -9.61 -52.36 34.14
C GLU A 47 -10.45 -51.15 34.51
N ARG A 48 -11.15 -50.55 33.54
CA ARG A 48 -12.13 -49.47 33.81
C ARG A 48 -13.29 -49.99 34.64
N ARG A 49 -13.80 -51.16 34.28
CA ARG A 49 -14.90 -51.81 34.99
C ARG A 49 -14.52 -52.19 36.42
N ALA A 50 -13.32 -52.71 36.62
CA ALA A 50 -12.78 -53.00 37.95
C ALA A 50 -12.67 -51.74 38.84
N LYS A 51 -12.41 -50.56 38.25
CA LYS A 51 -12.41 -49.28 38.98
C LYS A 51 -13.80 -48.77 39.34
N ASN A 52 -14.82 -49.05 38.53
CA ASN A 52 -16.16 -48.53 38.75
C ASN A 52 -16.99 -49.36 39.75
N SER A 53 -16.59 -50.60 40.05
CA SER A 53 -17.04 -51.42 41.20
C SER A 53 -18.56 -51.58 41.43
N SER A 54 -19.40 -51.26 40.45
CA SER A 54 -20.86 -51.40 40.55
C SER A 54 -21.32 -52.64 39.79
N HIS A 55 -21.26 -53.82 40.43
CA HIS A 55 -21.89 -55.01 39.87
C HIS A 55 -23.41 -54.90 39.94
N LYS A 56 -24.10 -55.26 38.85
CA LYS A 56 -25.55 -55.31 38.78
C LYS A 56 -26.06 -56.61 39.44
N PRO A 57 -27.26 -56.61 40.05
CA PRO A 57 -27.78 -57.76 40.82
C PRO A 57 -28.14 -58.97 39.95
N THR A 58 -28.43 -58.78 38.66
CA THR A 58 -28.70 -59.89 37.73
C THR A 58 -27.66 -59.95 36.62
N ILE A 59 -27.32 -61.17 36.19
CA ILE A 59 -26.35 -61.41 35.10
C ILE A 59 -26.83 -60.77 33.79
N LEU A 60 -28.15 -60.70 33.58
CA LEU A 60 -28.73 -60.10 32.37
C LEU A 60 -28.52 -58.58 32.34
N GLU A 61 -28.78 -57.89 33.46
CA GLU A 61 -28.49 -56.46 33.60
C GLU A 61 -26.99 -56.19 33.47
N GLU A 62 -26.15 -57.09 34.01
CA GLU A 62 -24.71 -56.97 33.90
C GLU A 62 -24.23 -57.08 32.44
N LEU A 63 -24.80 -58.02 31.67
CA LEU A 63 -24.51 -58.14 30.24
C LEU A 63 -25.00 -56.92 29.45
N GLN A 64 -26.17 -56.37 29.79
CA GLN A 64 -26.72 -55.19 29.14
C GLN A 64 -25.86 -53.95 29.38
N ASP A 65 -25.39 -53.75 30.61
CA ASP A 65 -24.46 -52.69 31.02
C ASP A 65 -23.12 -52.79 30.24
N VAL A 66 -22.59 -54.01 30.07
CA VAL A 66 -21.40 -54.27 29.25
C VAL A 66 -21.62 -53.90 27.79
N VAL A 67 -22.78 -54.26 27.22
CA VAL A 67 -23.09 -53.95 25.81
C VAL A 67 -23.23 -52.43 25.62
N GLU A 68 -23.90 -51.73 26.53
CA GLU A 68 -24.06 -50.27 26.48
C GLU A 68 -22.69 -49.56 26.57
N GLU A 69 -21.83 -49.94 27.51
CA GLU A 69 -20.48 -49.37 27.62
C GLU A 69 -19.63 -49.64 26.36
N LEU A 70 -19.75 -50.83 25.74
CA LEU A 70 -19.07 -51.13 24.49
C LEU A 70 -19.58 -50.30 23.32
N VAL A 71 -20.90 -50.05 23.24
CA VAL A 71 -21.51 -49.20 22.20
C VAL A 71 -21.10 -47.74 22.36
N ASP A 72 -21.07 -47.22 23.58
CA ASP A 72 -20.61 -45.85 23.83
C ASP A 72 -19.12 -45.70 23.51
N ARG A 73 -18.31 -46.71 23.85
CA ARG A 73 -16.89 -46.74 23.46
C ARG A 73 -16.71 -46.79 21.95
N GLU A 74 -17.54 -47.52 21.22
CA GLU A 74 -17.52 -47.52 19.76
C GLU A 74 -17.84 -46.12 19.21
N ARG A 75 -18.84 -45.44 19.77
CA ARG A 75 -19.22 -44.06 19.39
C ARG A 75 -18.09 -43.06 19.66
N ASP A 76 -17.41 -43.17 20.80
CA ASP A 76 -16.26 -42.33 21.15
C ASP A 76 -15.08 -42.58 20.21
N LEU A 77 -14.81 -43.84 19.84
CA LEU A 77 -13.78 -44.21 18.87
C LEU A 77 -14.11 -43.67 17.48
N GLN A 78 -15.36 -43.78 17.03
CA GLN A 78 -15.82 -43.22 15.76
C GLN A 78 -15.63 -41.70 15.74
N SER A 79 -16.06 -41.00 16.79
CA SER A 79 -15.89 -39.54 16.94
C SER A 79 -14.41 -39.14 16.92
N SER A 80 -13.56 -39.92 17.60
CA SER A 80 -12.10 -39.70 17.62
C SER A 80 -11.48 -39.88 16.24
N VAL A 81 -11.93 -40.87 15.46
CA VAL A 81 -11.49 -41.10 14.08
C VAL A 81 -11.91 -39.95 13.17
N GLU A 82 -13.15 -39.46 13.29
CA GLU A 82 -13.63 -38.31 12.51
C GLU A 82 -12.84 -37.04 12.80
N ILE A 83 -12.56 -36.76 14.08
CA ILE A 83 -11.70 -35.63 14.48
C ILE A 83 -10.30 -35.80 13.90
N ALA A 84 -9.72 -37.01 13.96
CA ALA A 84 -8.40 -37.27 13.39
C ALA A 84 -8.36 -37.05 11.87
N LEU A 85 -9.39 -37.48 11.14
CA LEU A 85 -9.52 -37.25 9.70
C LEU A 85 -9.65 -35.75 9.39
N SER A 86 -10.44 -34.99 10.16
CA SER A 86 -10.57 -33.54 10.00
C SER A 86 -9.26 -32.78 10.27
N ILE A 87 -8.48 -33.23 11.26
CA ILE A 87 -7.14 -32.69 11.55
C ILE A 87 -6.19 -32.98 10.37
N LEU A 88 -6.21 -34.19 9.81
CA LEU A 88 -5.39 -34.56 8.64
C LEU A 88 -5.73 -33.69 7.43
N GLU A 89 -7.01 -33.52 7.11
CA GLU A 89 -7.47 -32.66 6.01
C GLU A 89 -7.04 -31.20 6.21
N THR A 90 -7.17 -30.70 7.45
CA THR A 90 -6.71 -29.35 7.79
C THR A 90 -5.19 -29.21 7.61
N ASN A 91 -4.41 -30.23 7.97
CA ASN A 91 -2.96 -30.25 7.78
C ASN A 91 -2.58 -30.25 6.30
N ASP A 92 -3.25 -31.03 5.46
CA ASP A 92 -3.04 -31.04 4.01
C ASP A 92 -3.35 -29.67 3.37
N ARG A 93 -4.44 -29.04 3.79
CA ARG A 93 -4.79 -27.67 3.38
C ARG A 93 -3.73 -26.66 3.81
N LEU A 94 -3.21 -26.77 5.03
CA LEU A 94 -2.13 -25.90 5.52
C LEU A 94 -0.82 -26.13 4.75
N LYS A 95 -0.49 -27.38 4.44
CA LYS A 95 0.67 -27.75 3.62
C LYS A 95 0.58 -27.15 2.21
N LEU A 96 -0.60 -27.18 1.59
CA LEU A 96 -0.86 -26.53 0.31
C LEU A 96 -0.68 -24.99 0.41
N LYS A 97 -1.27 -24.35 1.42
CA LYS A 97 -1.10 -22.90 1.67
C LYS A 97 0.36 -22.51 1.88
N LEU A 98 1.12 -23.35 2.59
CA LEU A 98 2.55 -23.15 2.81
C LEU A 98 3.34 -23.27 1.50
N SER A 99 3.01 -24.25 0.64
CA SER A 99 3.61 -24.38 -0.70
C SER A 99 3.35 -23.13 -1.55
N ILE A 100 2.10 -22.68 -1.63
CA ILE A 100 1.74 -21.47 -2.40
C ILE A 100 2.49 -20.23 -1.89
N THR A 101 2.61 -20.10 -0.56
CA THR A 101 3.33 -18.97 0.05
C THR A 101 4.83 -19.03 -0.24
N LYS A 102 5.42 -20.24 -0.23
CA LYS A 102 6.82 -20.47 -0.61
C LYS A 102 7.08 -20.09 -2.07
N ASP A 103 6.19 -20.47 -2.99
CA ASP A 103 6.33 -20.14 -4.41
C ASP A 103 6.23 -18.63 -4.66
N LYS A 104 5.30 -17.95 -3.97
CA LYS A 104 5.20 -16.48 -3.99
C LYS A 104 6.47 -15.81 -3.46
N LEU A 105 7.07 -16.37 -2.40
CA LEU A 105 8.32 -15.85 -1.85
C LEU A 105 9.49 -16.03 -2.82
N LEU A 106 9.60 -17.19 -3.46
CA LEU A 106 10.61 -17.45 -4.49
C LEU A 106 10.48 -16.47 -5.67
N HIS A 107 9.27 -16.28 -6.18
CA HIS A 107 9.02 -15.31 -7.25
C HIS A 107 9.37 -13.87 -6.82
N ALA A 108 9.07 -13.48 -5.58
CA ALA A 108 9.44 -12.16 -5.06
C ALA A 108 10.97 -12.01 -4.97
N LEU A 109 11.68 -13.06 -4.59
CA LEU A 109 13.14 -13.09 -4.51
C LEU A 109 13.79 -12.98 -5.89
N ASP A 110 13.27 -13.71 -6.89
CA ASP A 110 13.72 -13.61 -8.29
C ASP A 110 13.50 -12.20 -8.85
N LYS A 111 12.35 -11.59 -8.55
CA LYS A 111 12.04 -10.21 -8.93
C LYS A 111 13.03 -9.22 -8.31
N ILE A 112 13.35 -9.36 -7.02
CA ILE A 112 14.35 -8.52 -6.34
C ILE A 112 15.73 -8.71 -6.98
N HIS A 113 16.09 -9.93 -7.35
CA HIS A 113 17.35 -10.21 -8.04
C HIS A 113 17.44 -9.51 -9.40
N HIS A 114 16.38 -9.57 -10.21
CA HIS A 114 16.32 -8.87 -11.50
C HIS A 114 16.41 -7.35 -11.33
N GLN A 115 15.67 -6.78 -10.37
CA GLN A 115 15.76 -5.36 -10.05
C GLN A 115 17.17 -4.94 -9.60
N SER A 116 17.89 -5.81 -8.87
CA SER A 116 19.27 -5.57 -8.49
C SER A 116 20.21 -5.51 -9.71
N ILE A 117 20.00 -6.36 -10.70
CA ILE A 117 20.77 -6.36 -11.96
C ILE A 117 20.49 -5.09 -12.76
N ASP A 118 19.21 -4.69 -12.86
CA ASP A 118 18.82 -3.45 -13.56
C ASP A 118 19.45 -2.22 -12.91
N ILE A 119 19.41 -2.14 -11.58
CA ILE A 119 20.04 -1.04 -10.82
C ILE A 119 21.54 -1.01 -11.09
N GLN A 120 22.22 -2.16 -11.09
CA GLN A 120 23.65 -2.22 -11.39
C GLN A 120 23.95 -1.75 -12.82
N THR A 121 23.15 -2.20 -13.80
CA THR A 121 23.30 -1.81 -15.21
C THR A 121 23.10 -0.29 -15.40
N LEU A 122 22.11 0.28 -14.70
CA LEU A 122 21.87 1.73 -14.72
C LEU A 122 23.01 2.51 -14.04
N GLN A 123 23.61 1.98 -12.97
CA GLN A 123 24.79 2.59 -12.33
C GLN A 123 26.01 2.58 -13.26
N GLU A 124 26.26 1.48 -13.96
CA GLU A 124 27.33 1.39 -14.95
C GLU A 124 27.11 2.36 -16.12
N SER A 125 25.87 2.45 -16.63
CA SER A 125 25.49 3.42 -17.66
C SER A 125 25.66 4.87 -17.21
N LEU A 126 25.26 5.19 -15.97
CA LEU A 126 25.46 6.52 -15.39
C LEU A 126 26.94 6.89 -15.30
N LEU A 127 27.78 5.96 -14.84
CA LEU A 127 29.22 6.18 -14.74
C LEU A 127 29.86 6.47 -16.10
N VAL A 128 29.47 5.74 -17.16
CA VAL A 128 29.94 5.99 -18.54
C VAL A 128 29.48 7.37 -19.05
N ALA A 129 28.25 7.77 -18.71
CA ALA A 129 27.75 9.10 -19.08
C ALA A 129 28.50 10.23 -18.34
N GLU A 130 28.80 10.04 -17.05
CA GLU A 130 29.60 10.98 -16.26
C GLU A 130 31.03 11.12 -16.82
N THR A 131 31.72 10.02 -17.14
CA THR A 131 33.06 10.09 -17.74
C THR A 131 33.05 10.81 -19.08
N ARG A 132 32.04 10.55 -19.92
CA ARG A 132 31.91 11.25 -21.21
C ARG A 132 31.64 12.74 -21.03
N ASN A 133 30.87 13.13 -20.01
CA ASN A 133 30.62 14.52 -19.69
C ASN A 133 31.90 15.23 -19.19
N GLU A 134 32.72 14.55 -18.39
CA GLU A 134 34.05 15.04 -17.97
C GLU A 134 34.98 15.25 -19.18
N GLU A 135 35.00 14.32 -20.13
CA GLU A 135 35.77 14.44 -21.38
C GLU A 135 35.30 15.62 -22.24
N VAL A 136 33.99 15.81 -22.41
CA VAL A 136 33.43 16.94 -23.16
C VAL A 136 33.74 18.27 -22.48
N ASN A 137 33.63 18.35 -21.15
CA ASN A 137 34.00 19.55 -20.41
C ASN A 137 35.49 19.87 -20.54
N LYS A 138 36.36 18.85 -20.52
CA LYS A 138 37.80 19.05 -20.74
C LYS A 138 38.07 19.59 -22.15
N ALA A 139 37.46 19.00 -23.17
CA ALA A 139 37.59 19.47 -24.55
C ALA A 139 37.07 20.92 -24.72
N LEU A 140 35.97 21.28 -24.05
CA LEU A 140 35.44 22.64 -24.06
C LEU A 140 36.45 23.64 -23.50
N ILE A 141 37.03 23.36 -22.33
CA ILE A 141 38.06 24.20 -21.71
C ILE A 141 39.27 24.38 -22.65
N GLU A 142 39.78 23.29 -23.22
CA GLU A 142 40.89 23.34 -24.19
C GLU A 142 40.57 24.20 -25.42
N THR A 143 39.32 24.14 -25.93
CA THR A 143 38.89 24.99 -27.05
C THR A 143 38.74 26.46 -26.70
N GLU A 144 38.27 26.78 -25.48
CA GLU A 144 38.17 28.15 -24.98
C GLU A 144 39.55 28.79 -24.80
N GLU A 145 40.51 28.04 -24.25
CA GLU A 145 41.90 28.47 -24.13
C GLU A 145 42.53 28.77 -25.50
N LEU A 146 42.32 27.89 -26.47
CA LEU A 146 42.85 28.06 -27.83
C LEU A 146 42.21 29.26 -28.55
N MET A 147 40.92 29.53 -28.31
CA MET A 147 40.24 30.70 -28.83
C MET A 147 40.81 32.00 -28.24
N LEU A 148 41.10 32.03 -26.94
CA LEU A 148 41.73 33.18 -26.29
C LEU A 148 43.14 33.45 -26.86
N LEU A 149 43.96 32.42 -27.03
CA LEU A 149 45.27 32.53 -27.66
C LEU A 149 45.20 33.09 -29.09
N ASN A 150 44.29 32.54 -29.91
CA ASN A 150 44.08 33.03 -31.28
C ASN A 150 43.59 34.49 -31.31
N SER A 151 42.73 34.88 -30.36
CA SER A 151 42.26 36.26 -30.26
C SER A 151 43.38 37.23 -29.88
N ALA A 152 44.28 36.81 -28.99
CA ALA A 152 45.45 37.60 -28.60
C ALA A 152 46.43 37.77 -29.77
N GLU A 153 46.67 36.69 -30.53
CA GLU A 153 47.54 36.71 -31.70
C GLU A 153 46.96 37.56 -32.84
N LEU A 154 45.65 37.47 -33.11
CA LEU A 154 44.98 38.34 -34.07
C LEU A 154 45.16 39.82 -33.71
N ASN A 155 44.99 40.17 -32.43
CA ASN A 155 45.21 41.52 -31.91
C ASN A 155 46.68 41.97 -31.97
N ARG A 156 47.64 41.03 -31.94
CA ARG A 156 49.06 41.32 -32.15
C ARG A 156 49.32 41.67 -33.62
N ILE A 157 48.87 40.83 -34.54
CA ILE A 157 49.01 41.03 -36.00
C ILE A 157 48.35 42.34 -36.45
N VAL A 158 47.15 42.64 -35.95
CA VAL A 158 46.45 43.90 -36.27
C VAL A 158 47.26 45.10 -35.82
N ARG A 159 47.94 45.04 -34.67
CA ARG A 159 48.81 46.13 -34.18
C ARG A 159 50.08 46.26 -35.02
N GLU A 160 50.71 45.14 -35.39
CA GLU A 160 51.92 45.13 -36.22
C GLU A 160 51.67 45.69 -37.62
N ARG A 161 50.55 45.33 -38.26
CA ARG A 161 50.15 45.88 -39.59
C ARG A 161 49.92 47.40 -39.59
N PHE A 162 49.61 48.02 -38.45
CA PHE A 162 49.42 49.47 -38.37
C PHE A 162 50.74 50.27 -38.28
N HIS A 163 51.90 49.62 -38.10
CA HIS A 163 53.19 50.29 -37.97
C HIS A 163 54.14 50.11 -39.17
N GLU A 164 53.87 49.18 -40.08
CA GLU A 164 54.62 48.99 -41.33
C GLU A 164 53.81 49.46 -42.54
N SER A 165 53.74 50.78 -42.73
CA SER A 165 53.38 51.34 -44.04
C SER A 165 54.48 52.31 -44.47
N ARG A 166 55.52 51.73 -45.07
CA ARG A 166 56.52 52.47 -45.84
C ARG A 166 56.37 52.03 -47.30
N PRO A 167 56.18 52.96 -48.26
CA PRO A 167 56.03 52.60 -49.66
C PRO A 167 57.40 52.20 -50.19
N VAL A 168 57.57 50.95 -50.59
CA VAL A 168 58.76 50.47 -51.31
C VAL A 168 58.33 49.86 -52.65
N SER A 169 59.24 49.97 -53.60
CA SER A 169 59.08 49.78 -55.04
C SER A 169 58.38 48.47 -55.45
N ASN A 170 57.44 48.62 -56.37
CA ASN A 170 56.22 47.83 -56.50
C ASN A 170 56.29 46.50 -57.29
N GLU A 171 57.42 46.01 -57.82
CA GLU A 171 57.34 44.86 -58.76
C GLU A 171 57.64 43.49 -58.10
N GLU A 172 58.74 43.36 -57.37
CA GLU A 172 59.11 42.09 -56.70
C GLU A 172 58.17 41.77 -55.51
N GLU A 173 57.69 42.80 -54.84
CA GLU A 173 56.74 42.66 -53.73
C GLU A 173 55.37 42.20 -54.24
N ILE A 174 54.93 42.66 -55.42
CA ILE A 174 53.72 42.16 -56.08
C ILE A 174 53.87 40.69 -56.50
N GLU A 175 55.03 40.26 -56.98
CA GLU A 175 55.32 38.84 -57.29
C GLU A 175 55.26 37.95 -56.03
N LEU A 176 55.86 38.41 -54.92
CA LEU A 176 55.82 37.72 -53.63
C LEU A 176 54.39 37.62 -53.08
N ILE A 177 53.63 38.72 -53.11
CA ILE A 177 52.22 38.75 -52.70
C ILE A 177 51.39 37.80 -53.59
N LYS A 178 51.59 37.78 -54.91
CA LYS A 178 50.90 36.84 -55.81
C LYS A 178 51.22 35.38 -55.50
N LYS A 179 52.46 35.09 -55.12
CA LYS A 179 52.88 33.73 -54.73
C LYS A 179 52.27 33.32 -53.38
N GLU A 180 52.26 34.24 -52.42
CA GLU A 180 51.67 34.03 -51.10
C GLU A 180 50.15 33.80 -51.20
N PHE A 181 49.45 34.61 -51.98
CA PHE A 181 48.02 34.41 -52.26
C PHE A 181 47.73 33.05 -52.92
N ARG A 182 48.59 32.57 -53.83
CA ARG A 182 48.43 31.24 -54.43
C ARG A 182 48.55 30.13 -53.40
N LEU A 183 49.57 30.19 -52.55
CA LEU A 183 49.76 29.20 -51.49
C LEU A 183 48.62 29.23 -50.47
N GLU A 184 48.12 30.42 -50.14
CA GLU A 184 46.96 30.58 -49.26
C GLU A 184 45.69 30.00 -49.90
N LEU A 185 45.45 30.25 -51.18
CA LEU A 185 44.35 29.65 -51.95
C LEU A 185 44.42 28.12 -51.96
N GLU A 186 45.59 27.53 -52.19
CA GLU A 186 45.78 26.08 -52.13
C GLU A 186 45.53 25.52 -50.73
N SER A 187 46.01 26.22 -49.69
CA SER A 187 45.77 25.85 -48.29
C SER A 187 44.27 25.87 -47.94
N ILE A 188 43.56 26.93 -48.36
CA ILE A 188 42.11 27.07 -48.18
C ILE A 188 41.37 25.96 -48.93
N GLN A 189 41.76 25.62 -50.16
CA GLN A 189 41.15 24.52 -50.92
C GLN A 189 41.35 23.17 -50.23
N LYS A 190 42.56 22.87 -49.74
CA LYS A 190 42.83 21.64 -48.97
C LYS A 190 42.00 21.58 -47.69
N ARG A 191 41.90 22.69 -46.97
CA ARG A 191 41.07 22.79 -45.74
C ARG A 191 39.59 22.58 -46.06
N ARG A 192 39.07 23.21 -47.13
CA ARG A 192 37.69 23.03 -47.59
C ARG A 192 37.40 21.57 -47.92
N TRP A 193 38.29 20.90 -48.66
CA TRP A 193 38.13 19.49 -48.99
C TRP A 193 38.10 18.59 -47.75
N LYS A 194 38.97 18.85 -46.77
CA LYS A 194 38.98 18.12 -45.50
C LYS A 194 37.67 18.30 -44.72
N LEU A 195 37.21 19.54 -44.59
CA LEU A 195 35.94 19.85 -43.91
C LEU A 195 34.75 19.22 -44.63
N GLU A 196 34.75 19.20 -45.97
CA GLU A 196 33.69 18.56 -46.73
C GLU A 196 33.65 17.04 -46.50
N LYS A 197 34.82 16.40 -46.39
CA LYS A 197 34.92 14.97 -46.03
C LYS A 197 34.41 14.69 -44.62
N GLU A 198 34.82 15.49 -43.64
CA GLU A 198 34.34 15.39 -42.25
C GLU A 198 32.82 15.59 -42.17
N ASN A 199 32.28 16.56 -42.92
CA ASN A 199 30.84 16.81 -42.97
C ASN A 199 30.06 15.62 -43.56
N ARG A 200 30.60 14.94 -44.60
CA ARG A 200 29.99 13.70 -45.12
C ARG A 200 29.98 12.59 -44.08
N GLN A 201 31.08 12.39 -43.36
CA GLN A 201 31.16 11.38 -42.30
C GLN A 201 30.18 11.67 -41.15
N LEU A 202 30.06 12.93 -40.74
CA LEU A 202 29.10 13.35 -39.72
C LEU A 202 27.65 13.15 -40.19
N SER A 203 27.36 13.44 -41.46
CA SER A 203 26.04 13.20 -42.05
C SER A 203 25.67 11.71 -42.07
N GLU A 204 26.61 10.85 -42.48
CA GLU A 204 26.42 9.38 -42.46
C GLU A 204 26.21 8.85 -41.03
N ALA A 205 27.00 9.35 -40.06
CA ALA A 205 26.83 9.01 -38.65
C ALA A 205 25.47 9.48 -38.10
N GLY A 206 24.99 10.66 -38.52
CA GLY A 206 23.66 11.18 -38.19
C GLY A 206 22.55 10.25 -38.69
N ILE A 207 22.60 9.85 -39.97
CA ILE A 207 21.64 8.92 -40.57
C ILE A 207 21.63 7.58 -39.82
N GLN A 208 22.79 7.09 -39.40
CA GLN A 208 22.88 5.84 -38.64
C GLN A 208 22.25 5.97 -37.25
N LYS A 209 22.48 7.09 -36.55
CA LYS A 209 21.86 7.36 -35.24
C LYS A 209 20.34 7.53 -35.33
N ASP A 210 19.83 8.12 -36.40
CA ASP A 210 18.39 8.22 -36.64
C ASP A 210 17.74 6.85 -36.84
N LYS A 211 18.42 5.92 -37.53
CA LYS A 211 17.95 4.53 -37.66
C LYS A 211 17.92 3.81 -36.31
N GLU A 212 18.96 3.95 -35.50
CA GLU A 212 19.00 3.38 -34.14
C GLU A 212 17.87 3.95 -33.27
N LEU A 213 17.63 5.26 -33.34
CA LEU A 213 16.55 5.93 -32.62
C LEU A 213 15.17 5.41 -33.05
N HIS A 214 14.96 5.19 -34.36
CA HIS A 214 13.72 4.62 -34.87
C HIS A 214 13.50 3.17 -34.38
N GLN A 215 14.54 2.34 -34.40
CA GLN A 215 14.48 0.97 -33.86
C GLN A 215 14.15 0.96 -32.35
N LEU A 216 14.72 1.91 -31.60
CA LEU A 216 14.44 2.04 -30.16
C LEU A 216 12.98 2.45 -29.90
N LYS A 217 12.42 3.34 -30.73
CA LYS A 217 11.00 3.72 -30.67
C LYS A 217 10.08 2.54 -30.96
N ASP A 218 10.41 1.71 -31.95
CA ASP A 218 9.64 0.50 -32.26
C ASP A 218 9.72 -0.55 -31.14
N ALA A 219 10.88 -0.68 -30.49
CA ALA A 219 11.02 -1.54 -29.32
C ALA A 219 10.19 -1.03 -28.13
N TYR A 220 10.18 0.29 -27.91
CA TYR A 220 9.38 0.92 -26.86
C TYR A 220 7.87 0.69 -27.05
N THR A 221 7.34 0.91 -28.26
CA THR A 221 5.90 0.69 -28.54
C THR A 221 5.50 -0.78 -28.40
N LYS A 222 6.38 -1.72 -28.78
CA LYS A 222 6.18 -3.16 -28.52
C LYS A 222 6.18 -3.48 -27.03
N LEU A 223 7.02 -2.84 -26.22
CA LEU A 223 7.04 -3.05 -24.79
C LEU A 223 5.80 -2.46 -24.11
N GLU A 224 5.36 -1.27 -24.53
CA GLU A 224 4.16 -0.60 -24.05
C GLU A 224 2.89 -1.42 -24.31
N SER A 225 2.75 -1.99 -25.51
CA SER A 225 1.61 -2.89 -25.82
C SER A 225 1.60 -4.16 -24.97
N ARG A 226 2.78 -4.76 -24.67
CA ARG A 226 2.88 -5.91 -23.75
C ARG A 226 2.51 -5.53 -22.31
N PHE A 227 2.92 -4.34 -21.87
CA PHE A 227 2.58 -3.81 -20.56
C PHE A 227 1.06 -3.66 -20.41
N LEU A 228 0.40 -3.02 -21.39
CA LEU A 228 -1.05 -2.86 -21.40
C LEU A 228 -1.79 -4.20 -21.37
N LYS A 229 -1.36 -5.17 -22.17
CA LYS A 229 -1.93 -6.53 -22.18
C LYS A 229 -1.80 -7.22 -20.81
N THR A 230 -0.65 -7.06 -20.16
CA THR A 230 -0.41 -7.64 -18.82
C THR A 230 -1.29 -6.96 -17.76
N GLN A 231 -1.49 -5.65 -17.87
CA GLN A 231 -2.37 -4.88 -17.00
C GLN A 231 -3.84 -5.31 -17.14
N GLU A 232 -4.29 -5.60 -18.37
CA GLU A 232 -5.64 -6.11 -18.63
C GLU A 232 -5.84 -7.51 -18.04
N ASN A 233 -4.88 -8.42 -18.25
CA ASN A 233 -4.90 -9.75 -17.64
C ASN A 233 -4.95 -9.72 -16.10
N TYR A 234 -4.25 -8.75 -15.49
CA TYR A 234 -4.29 -8.54 -14.04
C TYR A 234 -5.70 -8.12 -13.58
N LYS A 235 -6.33 -7.17 -14.28
CA LYS A 235 -7.72 -6.74 -13.99
C LYS A 235 -8.72 -7.90 -14.14
N GLU A 236 -8.54 -8.75 -15.14
CA GLU A 236 -9.39 -9.94 -15.31
C GLU A 236 -9.21 -10.94 -14.16
N SER A 237 -7.96 -11.18 -13.74
CA SER A 237 -7.65 -12.07 -12.61
C SER A 237 -8.19 -11.52 -11.29
N GLU A 238 -8.19 -10.20 -11.12
CA GLU A 238 -8.80 -9.51 -9.98
C GLU A 238 -10.31 -9.69 -9.95
N LYS A 239 -11.01 -9.56 -11.08
CA LYS A 239 -12.45 -9.85 -11.18
C LYS A 239 -12.77 -11.30 -10.80
N LYS A 240 -11.98 -12.26 -11.29
CA LYS A 240 -12.13 -13.69 -10.94
C LYS A 240 -11.93 -13.95 -9.45
N ARG A 241 -10.94 -13.29 -8.84
CA ARG A 241 -10.70 -13.37 -7.40
C ARG A 241 -11.86 -12.81 -6.58
N ASN A 242 -12.44 -11.67 -6.99
CA ASN A 242 -13.57 -11.09 -6.29
C ASN A 242 -14.81 -12.00 -6.37
N PHE A 243 -15.09 -12.56 -7.55
CA PHE A 243 -16.16 -13.55 -7.73
C PHE A 243 -16.00 -14.77 -6.83
N LEU A 244 -14.77 -15.32 -6.75
CA LEU A 244 -14.49 -16.45 -5.84
C LEU A 244 -14.60 -16.06 -4.36
N SER A 245 -14.30 -14.81 -4.00
CA SER A 245 -14.48 -14.30 -2.64
C SER A 245 -15.95 -14.25 -2.26
N GLU A 246 -16.79 -13.69 -3.13
CA GLU A 246 -18.25 -13.63 -2.95
C GLU A 246 -18.85 -15.04 -2.80
N GLU A 247 -18.34 -16.02 -3.56
CA GLU A 247 -18.80 -17.40 -3.45
C GLU A 247 -18.37 -18.06 -2.12
N ILE A 248 -17.17 -17.76 -1.63
CA ILE A 248 -16.72 -18.21 -0.30
C ILE A 248 -17.60 -17.62 0.79
N ASP A 249 -17.96 -16.34 0.69
CA ASP A 249 -18.81 -15.67 1.68
C ASP A 249 -20.24 -16.25 1.67
N ARG A 250 -20.77 -16.57 0.48
CA ARG A 250 -22.05 -17.28 0.31
C ARG A 250 -22.02 -18.65 0.99
N MET A 251 -21.00 -19.46 0.72
CA MET A 251 -20.85 -20.79 1.31
C MET A 251 -20.63 -20.73 2.82
N THR A 252 -19.86 -19.76 3.31
CA THR A 252 -19.65 -19.51 4.74
C THR A 252 -20.97 -19.19 5.44
N SER A 253 -21.82 -18.38 4.81
CA SER A 253 -23.16 -18.06 5.33
C SER A 253 -24.07 -19.29 5.40
N GLN A 254 -24.01 -20.18 4.40
CA GLN A 254 -24.73 -21.46 4.43
C GLN A 254 -24.22 -22.39 5.55
N VAL A 255 -22.91 -22.49 5.74
CA VAL A 255 -22.31 -23.28 6.83
C VAL A 255 -22.74 -22.75 8.19
N ASN A 256 -22.75 -21.43 8.40
CA ASN A 256 -23.21 -20.83 9.64
C ASN A 256 -24.69 -21.14 9.90
N MET A 257 -25.55 -21.01 8.88
CA MET A 257 -26.97 -21.36 8.96
C MET A 257 -27.20 -22.83 9.34
N LEU A 258 -26.44 -23.75 8.74
CA LEU A 258 -26.50 -25.18 9.06
C LEU A 258 -25.98 -25.46 10.47
N THR A 259 -24.90 -24.79 10.88
CA THR A 259 -24.31 -24.90 12.22
C THR A 259 -25.34 -24.49 13.28
N SER A 260 -25.99 -23.33 13.13
CA SER A 260 -27.04 -22.89 14.06
C SER A 260 -28.25 -23.82 14.06
N ARG A 261 -28.58 -24.48 12.93
CA ARG A 261 -29.62 -25.52 12.90
C ARG A 261 -29.21 -26.77 13.67
N CYS A 262 -27.97 -27.22 13.52
CA CYS A 262 -27.43 -28.35 14.27
C CYS A 262 -27.38 -28.07 15.77
N GLU A 263 -26.96 -26.86 16.18
CA GLU A 263 -26.97 -26.44 17.59
C GLU A 263 -28.38 -26.47 18.19
N ARG A 264 -29.40 -26.01 17.44
CA ARG A 264 -30.80 -26.08 17.88
C ARG A 264 -31.31 -27.52 18.01
N LEU A 265 -31.03 -28.37 17.02
CA LEU A 265 -31.42 -29.79 17.07
C LEU A 265 -30.74 -30.51 18.24
N LYS A 266 -29.48 -30.17 18.51
CA LYS A 266 -28.75 -30.68 19.66
C LYS A 266 -29.41 -30.26 20.98
N ALA A 267 -29.76 -28.98 21.13
CA ALA A 267 -30.45 -28.50 22.33
C ALA A 267 -31.82 -29.18 22.53
N LEU A 268 -32.58 -29.45 21.46
CA LEU A 268 -33.83 -30.22 21.54
C LEU A 268 -33.59 -31.69 21.93
N SER A 269 -32.53 -32.31 21.40
CA SER A 269 -32.13 -33.67 21.78
C SER A 269 -31.76 -33.75 23.26
N ASP A 270 -30.93 -32.81 23.74
CA ASP A 270 -30.50 -32.73 25.14
C ASP A 270 -31.72 -32.57 26.07
N LYS A 271 -32.72 -31.75 25.68
CA LYS A 271 -33.98 -31.58 26.42
C LYS A 271 -34.83 -32.85 26.46
N LEU A 272 -34.99 -33.54 25.33
CA LEU A 272 -35.73 -34.80 25.29
C LEU A 272 -35.06 -35.88 26.15
N GLU A 273 -33.74 -35.90 26.20
CA GLU A 273 -32.98 -36.81 27.06
C GLU A 273 -33.18 -36.51 28.55
N GLU A 274 -33.26 -35.23 28.92
CA GLU A 274 -33.64 -34.78 30.26
C GLU A 274 -35.08 -35.23 30.62
N ASP A 275 -36.05 -35.00 29.73
CA ASP A 275 -37.45 -35.40 29.92
C ASP A 275 -37.60 -36.93 30.09
N LEU A 276 -36.87 -37.72 29.28
CA LEU A 276 -36.83 -39.18 29.41
C LEU A 276 -36.21 -39.63 30.73
N SER A 277 -35.17 -38.94 31.20
CA SER A 277 -34.53 -39.22 32.50
C SER A 277 -35.46 -38.92 33.68
N MET A 278 -36.23 -37.84 33.58
CA MET A 278 -37.27 -37.49 34.57
C MET A 278 -38.42 -38.51 34.60
N SER A 279 -38.88 -38.99 33.44
CA SER A 279 -39.90 -40.04 33.37
C SER A 279 -39.43 -41.36 33.98
N LYS A 280 -38.18 -41.78 33.71
CA LYS A 280 -37.60 -42.98 34.33
C LYS A 280 -37.52 -42.90 35.86
N CYS A 281 -37.29 -41.72 36.43
CA CYS A 281 -37.30 -41.54 37.88
C CYS A 281 -38.70 -41.68 38.48
N MET A 282 -39.75 -41.21 37.79
CA MET A 282 -41.14 -41.32 38.24
C MET A 282 -41.66 -42.77 38.25
N ASP A 283 -41.16 -43.61 37.34
CA ASP A 283 -41.53 -45.03 37.28
C ASP A 283 -40.91 -45.88 38.41
N SER A 284 -39.84 -45.39 39.05
CA SER A 284 -39.15 -46.12 40.14
C SER A 284 -39.76 -45.90 41.53
N GLU A 285 -40.61 -44.88 41.74
CA GLU A 285 -41.19 -44.58 43.07
C GLU A 285 -42.68 -44.91 43.22
N ASN A 286 -43.39 -45.26 42.14
CA ASN A 286 -44.84 -45.48 42.19
C ASN A 286 -45.24 -46.96 42.19
N SER A 287 -44.82 -47.69 43.22
CA SER A 287 -45.66 -48.78 43.75
C SER A 287 -46.61 -48.18 44.80
N LEU A 288 -47.92 -48.17 44.51
CA LEU A 288 -49.04 -47.82 45.40
C LEU A 288 -49.53 -46.35 45.39
N LYS A 289 -50.23 -45.94 44.32
CA LYS A 289 -51.69 -45.61 44.35
C LYS A 289 -52.12 -44.93 43.05
N PRO A 290 -53.24 -45.34 42.44
CA PRO A 290 -53.75 -44.73 41.21
C PRO A 290 -54.65 -43.54 41.53
N GLY A 291 -54.41 -42.44 40.82
CA GLY A 291 -55.39 -41.37 40.67
C GLY A 291 -54.85 -40.00 41.07
N MET A 292 -54.23 -39.29 40.13
CA MET A 292 -54.56 -37.90 39.86
C MET A 292 -54.00 -37.46 38.51
N THR A 293 -54.91 -36.90 37.73
CA THR A 293 -54.78 -36.38 36.37
C THR A 293 -53.81 -35.19 36.30
N HIS A 294 -52.76 -35.29 35.50
CA HIS A 294 -51.94 -34.13 35.10
C HIS A 294 -52.24 -33.75 33.64
N HIS A 295 -52.95 -32.62 33.49
CA HIS A 295 -53.37 -32.03 32.22
C HIS A 295 -52.43 -30.91 31.74
N SER A 296 -51.16 -30.89 32.16
CA SER A 296 -50.30 -29.70 32.07
C SER A 296 -49.35 -29.62 30.85
N SER A 297 -49.24 -30.65 30.00
CA SER A 297 -48.15 -30.70 28.99
C SER A 297 -48.44 -29.99 27.66
N LEU A 298 -49.72 -29.86 27.28
CA LEU A 298 -50.11 -29.38 25.95
C LEU A 298 -49.83 -27.89 25.70
N HIS A 299 -49.74 -27.08 26.76
CA HIS A 299 -49.55 -25.63 26.59
C HIS A 299 -48.09 -25.27 26.24
N SER A 300 -47.11 -26.05 26.71
CA SER A 300 -45.69 -25.82 26.40
C SER A 300 -45.29 -26.33 25.01
N GLU A 301 -45.97 -27.38 24.51
CA GLU A 301 -45.77 -27.87 23.13
C GLU A 301 -46.35 -26.90 22.09
N LEU A 302 -47.45 -26.22 22.40
CA LEU A 302 -48.05 -25.24 21.48
C LEU A 302 -47.26 -23.92 21.41
N GLU A 303 -46.58 -23.51 22.49
CA GLU A 303 -45.73 -22.32 22.50
C GLU A 303 -44.44 -22.54 21.69
N SER A 304 -43.89 -23.77 21.69
CA SER A 304 -42.76 -24.17 20.85
C SER A 304 -43.05 -24.15 19.34
N ILE A 305 -44.30 -24.37 18.92
CA ILE A 305 -44.68 -24.38 17.49
C ILE A 305 -44.97 -22.95 17.00
N ALA A 306 -45.41 -22.05 17.88
CA ALA A 306 -45.66 -20.64 17.55
C ALA A 306 -44.37 -19.90 17.18
N ASP A 307 -43.26 -20.19 17.86
CA ASP A 307 -41.94 -19.59 17.58
C ASP A 307 -41.36 -20.01 16.21
N GLU A 308 -41.74 -21.18 15.68
CA GLU A 308 -41.26 -21.68 14.39
C GLU A 308 -41.87 -20.93 13.19
N TYR A 309 -43.07 -20.36 13.36
CA TYR A 309 -43.74 -19.56 12.33
C TYR A 309 -43.24 -18.10 12.27
N ASP A 310 -42.88 -17.49 13.41
CA ASP A 310 -42.35 -16.13 13.45
C ASP A 310 -40.93 -16.03 12.84
N GLU A 311 -40.12 -17.08 12.96
CA GLU A 311 -38.78 -17.10 12.37
C GLU A 311 -38.81 -17.26 10.83
N LEU A 312 -39.82 -17.95 10.29
CA LEU A 312 -40.06 -18.05 8.84
C LEU A 312 -40.65 -16.75 8.27
N ALA A 313 -41.49 -16.05 9.02
CA ALA A 313 -41.99 -14.73 8.64
C ALA A 313 -40.86 -13.68 8.58
N CYS A 314 -39.91 -13.72 9.52
CA CYS A 314 -38.75 -12.82 9.53
C CYS A 314 -37.76 -13.08 8.37
N LYS A 315 -37.59 -14.33 7.93
CA LYS A 315 -36.73 -14.69 6.78
C LYS A 315 -37.30 -14.24 5.42
N SER A 316 -38.62 -14.11 5.31
CA SER A 316 -39.27 -13.60 4.09
C SER A 316 -39.09 -12.09 3.90
N ILE A 317 -38.91 -11.33 5.00
CA ILE A 317 -38.76 -9.87 4.96
C ILE A 317 -37.31 -9.46 4.63
N MET A 318 -36.29 -10.22 5.07
CA MET A 318 -34.89 -9.88 4.82
C MET A 318 -34.40 -10.18 3.39
N THR A 319 -35.12 -11.02 2.63
CA THR A 319 -34.74 -11.33 1.23
C THR A 319 -35.28 -10.34 0.19
N GLN A 320 -36.07 -9.33 0.60
CA GLN A 320 -36.65 -8.34 -0.33
C GLN A 320 -36.26 -6.86 -0.11
N GLY A 321 -35.35 -6.50 0.79
CA GLY A 321 -35.03 -5.08 0.97
C GLY A 321 -33.75 -4.74 1.72
N GLU A 322 -32.60 -4.86 1.05
CA GLU A 322 -31.31 -4.37 1.57
C GLU A 322 -30.67 -3.27 0.69
N ASP A 323 -31.47 -2.46 0.00
CA ASP A 323 -30.94 -1.33 -0.80
C ASP A 323 -31.22 0.08 -0.23
N SER A 324 -31.77 0.28 0.99
CA SER A 324 -32.18 1.66 1.38
C SER A 324 -32.30 2.04 2.88
N ILE A 325 -31.56 1.44 3.84
CA ILE A 325 -31.71 1.82 5.27
C ILE A 325 -30.38 2.03 6.03
N GLU A 326 -29.36 2.62 5.42
CA GLU A 326 -28.14 3.02 6.16
C GLU A 326 -28.06 4.52 6.51
N ASP A 327 -28.99 5.36 6.04
CA ASP A 327 -28.83 6.83 6.13
C ASP A 327 -29.51 7.50 7.37
N ALA A 328 -30.05 6.73 8.32
CA ALA A 328 -30.90 7.29 9.39
C ALA A 328 -30.34 7.23 10.82
N LEU A 329 -29.22 6.54 11.09
CA LEU A 329 -28.88 6.17 12.49
C LEU A 329 -27.63 6.83 13.10
N PHE A 330 -26.94 7.74 12.39
CA PHE A 330 -25.86 8.54 12.99
C PHE A 330 -26.31 9.93 13.42
N MET A 331 -27.23 9.97 14.39
CA MET A 331 -27.46 11.13 15.25
C MET A 331 -27.12 10.74 16.69
N LYS A 332 -25.97 11.18 17.19
CA LYS A 332 -25.80 11.38 18.64
C LYS A 332 -25.27 12.77 18.98
N PRO A 333 -25.72 13.32 20.12
CA PRO A 333 -25.61 14.73 20.46
C PRO A 333 -24.41 15.02 21.35
N CYS A 334 -23.81 16.20 21.21
CA CYS A 334 -22.90 16.75 22.21
C CYS A 334 -23.41 18.12 22.64
N HIS A 335 -23.76 18.19 23.92
CA HIS A 335 -24.29 19.35 24.61
C HIS A 335 -23.23 20.46 24.78
N LEU A 336 -23.79 21.66 24.84
CA LEU A 336 -23.18 22.95 25.17
C LEU A 336 -22.23 22.91 26.37
N HIS A 337 -21.10 23.61 26.23
CA HIS A 337 -20.67 24.60 27.21
C HIS A 337 -20.23 25.88 26.49
N SER A 338 -20.52 26.99 27.15
CA SER A 338 -20.79 28.33 26.65
C SER A 338 -19.71 29.33 27.06
N TYR A 339 -19.77 30.52 26.44
CA TYR A 339 -19.10 31.79 26.79
C TYR A 339 -17.60 31.89 26.39
N THR A 340 -17.11 32.90 25.66
CA THR A 340 -17.48 34.32 25.54
C THR A 340 -17.13 34.90 24.16
N PRO A 341 -17.75 36.02 23.74
CA PRO A 341 -17.45 36.70 22.48
C PRO A 341 -16.41 37.80 22.68
N LYS A 342 -15.33 37.79 21.90
CA LYS A 342 -14.51 39.00 21.67
C LYS A 342 -14.68 39.45 20.23
N THR A 343 -15.18 40.68 20.15
CA THR A 343 -15.50 41.51 19.01
C THR A 343 -14.32 41.73 18.08
N ARG A 344 -14.66 41.85 16.79
CA ARG A 344 -14.08 42.77 15.79
C ARG A 344 -12.56 43.00 15.87
N THR A 345 -11.86 42.60 14.82
CA THR A 345 -11.34 43.57 13.84
C THR A 345 -11.11 42.88 12.51
N SER A 346 -11.87 43.32 11.52
CA SER A 346 -11.55 43.26 10.10
C SER A 346 -10.12 43.74 9.86
N SER A 347 -9.25 42.85 9.42
CA SER A 347 -8.01 43.19 8.74
C SER A 347 -8.04 42.52 7.38
N LEU A 348 -8.56 43.28 6.41
CA LEU A 348 -8.28 43.07 5.00
C LEU A 348 -6.76 43.00 4.85
N PHE A 349 -6.23 41.85 4.43
CA PHE A 349 -4.86 41.79 3.94
C PHE A 349 -4.81 42.57 2.62
N SER A 350 -4.56 43.85 2.79
CA SER A 350 -4.03 44.79 1.81
C SER A 350 -2.73 44.19 1.26
N PHE A 351 -2.76 43.76 0.00
CA PHE A 351 -1.55 43.66 -0.81
C PHE A 351 -0.97 45.07 -0.92
N ARG A 352 -0.08 45.44 0.01
CA ARG A 352 0.77 46.62 -0.16
C ARG A 352 1.77 46.29 -1.26
N SER A 353 1.43 46.73 -2.47
CA SER A 353 2.40 47.12 -3.47
C SER A 353 3.29 48.23 -2.90
N LEU A 354 4.60 48.04 -2.98
CA LEU A 354 5.58 49.11 -2.88
C LEU A 354 6.63 48.88 -3.96
N SER A 355 6.30 49.31 -5.17
CA SER A 355 7.30 49.74 -6.14
C SER A 355 7.56 51.23 -5.87
N ILE A 356 8.78 51.57 -5.48
CA ILE A 356 9.32 52.92 -5.67
C ILE A 356 10.60 52.76 -6.46
N SER A 357 10.54 53.25 -7.69
CA SER A 357 11.63 53.48 -8.61
C SER A 357 12.59 54.53 -8.06
N SER A 358 13.89 54.25 -8.09
CA SER A 358 14.92 55.28 -8.09
C SER A 358 16.04 54.87 -9.03
N GLY A 359 16.33 55.75 -9.98
CA GLY A 359 17.16 55.52 -11.17
C GLY A 359 18.65 55.29 -10.95
N LEU A 360 19.12 54.97 -9.73
CA LEU A 360 20.47 54.45 -9.49
C LEU A 360 20.63 53.76 -8.11
N GLY A 361 19.54 53.29 -7.47
CA GLY A 361 19.54 52.87 -6.06
C GLY A 361 19.24 51.38 -5.82
N VAL A 362 20.28 50.60 -5.49
CA VAL A 362 20.17 49.23 -4.95
C VAL A 362 19.62 49.30 -3.53
N THR A 363 18.35 48.97 -3.34
CA THR A 363 17.80 48.70 -2.01
C THR A 363 18.25 47.31 -1.57
N VAL A 364 19.35 47.26 -0.82
CA VAL A 364 19.71 46.06 -0.06
C VAL A 364 18.62 45.88 0.98
N PHE A 365 17.65 45.01 0.70
CA PHE A 365 16.68 44.56 1.69
C PHE A 365 17.47 44.08 2.91
N GLN A 366 17.28 44.75 4.05
CA GLN A 366 17.80 44.35 5.34
C GLN A 366 17.58 42.86 5.49
N SER A 367 18.68 42.10 5.59
CA SER A 367 18.67 40.64 5.54
C SER A 367 17.67 40.13 6.58
N ALA A 368 16.50 39.70 6.12
CA ALA A 368 15.57 38.95 6.96
C ALA A 368 16.39 37.79 7.55
N TYR A 369 16.41 37.70 8.89
CA TYR A 369 17.16 36.67 9.59
C TYR A 369 16.92 35.33 8.89
N ARG A 370 18.00 34.76 8.34
CA ARG A 370 17.90 33.54 7.54
C ARG A 370 17.32 32.46 8.42
N LYS A 371 16.15 31.94 8.04
CA LYS A 371 15.54 30.81 8.72
C LYS A 371 16.47 29.62 8.70
N LYS A 372 16.31 28.70 9.65
CA LYS A 372 17.15 27.49 9.66
C LYS A 372 16.87 26.68 8.38
N PRO A 373 17.88 26.05 7.75
CA PRO A 373 17.69 25.33 6.49
C PRO A 373 16.54 24.31 6.49
N PRO A 374 16.28 23.54 7.57
CA PRO A 374 15.14 22.63 7.62
C PRO A 374 13.79 23.35 7.59
N GLU A 375 13.69 24.50 8.27
CA GLU A 375 12.47 25.32 8.27
C GLU A 375 12.22 25.91 6.88
N GLU A 376 13.26 26.43 6.23
CA GLU A 376 13.18 26.96 4.86
C GLU A 376 12.72 25.89 3.87
N TYR A 377 13.32 24.69 3.94
CA TYR A 377 12.88 23.55 3.12
C TYR A 377 11.42 23.16 3.39
N PHE A 378 11.00 23.13 4.66
CA PHE A 378 9.61 22.81 5.01
C PHE A 378 8.64 23.83 4.41
N LEU A 379 8.93 25.13 4.55
CA LEU A 379 8.08 26.19 4.04
C LEU A 379 7.95 26.15 2.51
N LEU A 380 9.07 25.91 1.81
CA LEU A 380 9.06 25.71 0.36
C LEU A 380 8.26 24.47 -0.04
N THR A 381 8.36 23.38 0.73
CA THR A 381 7.58 22.17 0.52
C THR A 381 6.08 22.44 0.70
N VAL A 382 5.68 23.17 1.75
CA VAL A 382 4.28 23.58 1.95
C VAL A 382 3.78 24.40 0.78
N GLN A 383 4.58 25.35 0.30
CA GLN A 383 4.21 26.17 -0.86
C GLN A 383 4.02 25.31 -2.12
N ALA A 384 4.95 24.39 -2.40
CA ALA A 384 4.84 23.47 -3.54
C ALA A 384 3.59 22.59 -3.45
N VAL A 385 3.29 22.01 -2.28
CA VAL A 385 2.09 21.17 -2.10
C VAL A 385 0.80 22.00 -2.24
N LYS A 386 0.76 23.23 -1.71
CA LYS A 386 -0.39 24.13 -1.86
C LYS A 386 -0.66 24.50 -3.32
N MET A 387 0.40 24.84 -4.08
CA MET A 387 0.28 25.23 -5.48
C MET A 387 -0.15 24.08 -6.39
N ASN A 388 0.13 22.83 -6.01
CA ASN A 388 -0.29 21.63 -6.75
C ASN A 388 -1.64 21.07 -6.28
N SER A 389 -2.25 21.64 -5.22
CA SER A 389 -3.52 21.15 -4.71
C SER A 389 -4.69 21.61 -5.61
N PRO A 390 -5.63 20.72 -5.97
CA PRO A 390 -6.84 21.10 -6.72
C PRO A 390 -7.80 22.00 -5.92
N HIS A 391 -7.53 22.24 -4.63
CA HIS A 391 -8.36 23.02 -3.72
C HIS A 391 -7.63 24.24 -3.16
N ILE A 392 -6.76 24.86 -3.99
CA ILE A 392 -5.88 25.97 -3.61
C ILE A 392 -6.59 27.08 -2.81
N ASP A 393 -7.79 27.50 -3.21
CA ASP A 393 -8.53 28.59 -2.56
C ASP A 393 -8.88 28.31 -1.09
N SER A 394 -9.15 27.05 -0.76
CA SER A 394 -9.53 26.64 0.60
C SER A 394 -8.31 26.35 1.46
N VAL A 395 -7.25 25.86 0.83
CA VAL A 395 -6.04 25.36 1.49
C VAL A 395 -5.01 26.48 1.73
N CYS A 396 -5.04 27.56 0.93
CA CYS A 396 -4.13 28.70 1.06
C CYS A 396 -4.23 29.40 2.43
N CYS A 397 -5.39 29.36 3.09
CA CYS A 397 -5.61 29.98 4.40
C CYS A 397 -4.85 29.33 5.57
N VAL A 398 -4.33 28.11 5.41
CA VAL A 398 -3.62 27.39 6.49
C VAL A 398 -2.22 27.98 6.70
N SER A 399 -1.83 28.31 7.93
CA SER A 399 -0.50 28.87 8.21
C SER A 399 0.61 27.84 8.02
N ALA A 400 1.62 28.14 7.20
CA ALA A 400 2.76 27.23 6.97
C ALA A 400 3.65 27.09 8.21
N GLN A 401 3.72 28.15 9.04
CA GLN A 401 4.50 28.13 10.28
C GLN A 401 3.88 27.20 11.32
N GLU A 402 2.55 27.22 11.47
CA GLU A 402 1.84 26.32 12.39
C GLU A 402 2.02 24.85 11.99
N LEU A 403 2.01 24.54 10.69
CA LEU A 403 2.28 23.20 10.19
C LEU A 403 3.71 22.75 10.51
N TYR A 404 4.69 23.64 10.40
CA TYR A 404 6.07 23.34 10.76
C TYR A 404 6.21 23.03 12.26
N ASP A 405 5.66 23.89 13.12
CA ASP A 405 5.69 23.69 14.58
C ASP A 405 5.01 22.39 15.00
N ASN A 406 3.91 22.03 14.33
CA ASN A 406 3.20 20.77 14.55
C ASN A 406 4.00 19.56 14.06
N ALA A 407 4.67 19.65 12.91
CA ALA A 407 5.51 18.57 12.38
C ALA A 407 6.70 18.27 13.31
N ILE A 408 7.33 19.33 13.84
CA ILE A 408 8.41 19.21 14.83
C ILE A 408 7.88 18.61 16.13
N ARG A 409 6.73 19.08 16.65
CA ARG A 409 6.11 18.57 17.87
C ARG A 409 5.73 17.08 17.77
N GLN A 410 5.28 16.64 16.59
CA GLN A 410 4.92 15.24 16.33
C GLN A 410 6.12 14.36 15.98
N GLY A 411 7.33 14.92 15.85
CA GLY A 411 8.53 14.16 15.51
C GLY A 411 8.49 13.57 14.10
N ILE A 412 7.87 14.26 13.13
CA ILE A 412 7.76 13.76 11.75
C ILE A 412 9.14 13.78 11.07
N PRO A 413 9.61 12.65 10.51
CA PRO A 413 10.90 12.60 9.80
C PRO A 413 10.91 13.49 8.55
N PHE A 414 12.06 14.12 8.28
CA PHE A 414 12.27 15.05 7.16
C PHE A 414 11.75 14.54 5.80
N HIS A 415 12.08 13.29 5.44
CA HIS A 415 11.68 12.71 4.16
C HIS A 415 10.17 12.46 4.02
N LYS A 416 9.41 12.53 5.11
CA LYS A 416 7.94 12.34 5.13
C LYS A 416 7.15 13.64 5.22
N TRP A 417 7.81 14.79 5.27
CA TRP A 417 7.12 16.08 5.43
C TRP A 417 6.12 16.36 4.31
N HIS A 418 6.44 16.05 3.04
CA HIS A 418 5.52 16.28 1.92
C HIS A 418 4.20 15.50 2.05
N VAL A 419 4.27 14.19 2.34
CA VAL A 419 3.09 13.34 2.56
C VAL A 419 2.27 13.82 3.76
N TRP A 420 2.97 14.19 4.84
CA TRP A 420 2.30 14.66 6.05
C TRP A 420 1.59 16.00 5.81
N ILE A 421 2.25 16.96 5.16
CA ILE A 421 1.65 18.25 4.78
C ILE A 421 0.40 18.02 3.94
N GLU A 422 0.47 17.18 2.91
CA GLU A 422 -0.67 16.85 2.05
C GLU A 422 -1.86 16.31 2.86
N SER A 423 -1.60 15.39 3.81
CA SER A 423 -2.65 14.87 4.70
C SER A 423 -3.31 15.96 5.57
N GLN A 424 -2.53 16.92 6.09
CA GLN A 424 -3.04 18.01 6.92
C GLN A 424 -3.86 19.01 6.10
N LEU A 425 -3.42 19.32 4.89
CA LEU A 425 -4.13 20.21 3.97
C LEU A 425 -5.45 19.60 3.50
N ASN A 426 -5.48 18.29 3.20
CA ASN A 426 -6.70 17.55 2.87
C ASN A 426 -7.69 17.53 4.05
N LEU A 427 -7.19 17.28 5.27
CA LEU A 427 -8.03 17.32 6.47
C LEU A 427 -8.64 18.71 6.68
N ALA A 428 -7.85 19.78 6.52
CA ALA A 428 -8.31 21.16 6.65
C ALA A 428 -9.38 21.50 5.59
N TYR A 429 -9.18 21.03 4.35
CA TYR A 429 -10.17 21.16 3.27
C TYR A 429 -11.49 20.47 3.63
N VAL A 430 -11.45 19.19 4.01
CA VAL A 430 -12.64 18.42 4.40
C VAL A 430 -13.38 19.12 5.56
N GLN A 431 -12.67 19.57 6.58
CA GLN A 431 -13.26 20.33 7.68
C GLN A 431 -13.92 21.65 7.21
N SER A 432 -13.33 22.33 6.23
CA SER A 432 -13.91 23.55 5.66
C SER A 432 -15.24 23.29 4.95
N LEU A 433 -15.39 22.14 4.26
CA LEU A 433 -16.64 21.75 3.60
C LEU A 433 -17.76 21.54 4.62
N TYR A 434 -17.48 20.81 5.70
CA TYR A 434 -18.46 20.55 6.76
C TYR A 434 -18.85 21.82 7.53
N LYS A 435 -17.89 22.72 7.81
CA LYS A 435 -18.18 24.02 8.45
C LYS A 435 -19.06 24.92 7.58
N LYS A 436 -18.86 24.91 6.26
CA LYS A 436 -19.66 25.70 5.31
C LYS A 436 -21.11 25.18 5.24
N ASN A 437 -21.31 23.87 5.31
CA ASN A 437 -22.65 23.27 5.29
C ASN A 437 -23.45 23.61 6.55
N ARG A 438 -22.83 23.64 7.73
CA ARG A 438 -23.51 24.04 8.97
C ARG A 438 -24.06 25.47 8.94
N ARG A 439 -23.39 26.43 8.29
CA ARG A 439 -23.91 27.82 8.20
C ARG A 439 -25.05 27.97 7.19
N ASN A 440 -25.11 27.14 6.17
CA ASN A 440 -26.14 27.21 5.12
C ASN A 440 -27.45 26.54 5.51
N VAL A 441 -27.39 25.49 6.34
CA VAL A 441 -28.59 24.84 6.88
C VAL A 441 -29.39 25.82 7.74
N TRP A 442 -28.73 26.60 8.61
CA TRP A 442 -29.43 27.57 9.48
C TRP A 442 -30.08 28.74 8.71
N LYS A 443 -29.51 29.14 7.55
CA LYS A 443 -30.15 30.16 6.70
C LYS A 443 -31.39 29.64 5.96
N ARG A 444 -31.44 28.35 5.58
CA ARG A 444 -32.63 27.78 4.93
C ARG A 444 -33.78 27.51 5.90
N TYR A 445 -33.49 27.20 7.16
CA TYR A 445 -34.54 27.00 8.18
C TYR A 445 -34.97 28.31 8.86
N GLY A 446 -34.08 29.30 8.99
CA GLY A 446 -34.44 30.61 9.57
C GLY A 446 -35.35 31.46 8.70
N GLN A 447 -35.36 31.26 7.37
CA GLN A 447 -36.19 32.05 6.45
C GLN A 447 -37.61 31.47 6.26
N LYS A 448 -37.89 30.26 6.74
CA LYS A 448 -39.24 29.64 6.75
C LYS A 448 -39.98 29.76 8.08
N MET A 449 -39.37 30.35 9.11
CA MET A 449 -39.96 30.54 10.45
C MET A 449 -40.31 32.02 10.76
N CYS A 450 -40.24 32.91 9.77
CA CYS A 450 -40.64 34.31 9.90
C CYS A 450 -41.57 34.75 8.74
N LEU A 451 -42.57 33.92 8.44
CA LEU A 451 -43.79 34.32 7.75
C LEU A 451 -44.99 33.76 8.51
#